data_AF-A0A7C4I7P5-F1
#
_entry.id   AF-A0A7C4I7P5-F1
#
_cell.length_a   1.000
_cell.length_b   1.000
_cell.length_c   1.000
_cell.angle_alpha   90.00
_cell.angle_beta   90.00
_cell.angle_gamma   90.00
#
_symmetry.space_group_name_H-M   'P 1'
#
loop_
_entity.id
_entity.type
_entity.pdbx_description
1 polymer ?
#
loop_
_entity_poly.entity_id
_entity_poly.type
_entity_poly.pdbx_seq_one_letter_code
_entity_poly.pdbx_strand_id
1 'polypeptide(L)'
;MVRIPRTMSTQHPDNATVPFFSNSIVLQGEDEIKEAYYAFSYLGVDEVMWDVEGKETDEFVIRKLISDYGDFFKKKVIGKDVFITLRVPNPNYEKAEGKLLIETLESIPRSYDTAQVFYSDLSVAPIFEVILPMADVKTANRVYYYYKNVVVGKENREFCDVEKGLKL
;
A
#
# COMPACT_ATOMS: atom_id res chain seq x y z
N MET A 1 8.05 -3.64 -19.79
CA MET A 1 7.38 -2.34 -19.74
C MET A 1 6.25 -2.47 -18.73
N VAL A 2 6.20 -1.62 -17.71
CA VAL A 2 5.11 -1.67 -16.71
C VAL A 2 3.81 -1.29 -17.43
N ARG A 3 2.75 -2.07 -17.20
CA ARG A 3 1.42 -1.78 -17.75
C ARG A 3 0.90 -0.51 -17.06
N ILE A 4 0.54 0.51 -17.83
CA ILE A 4 -0.09 1.71 -17.27
C ILE A 4 -1.56 1.40 -16.94
N PRO A 5 -1.99 1.51 -15.67
CA PRO A 5 -3.38 1.28 -15.28
C PRO A 5 -4.30 2.30 -15.94
N ARG A 6 -5.51 1.89 -16.32
CA ARG A 6 -6.52 2.79 -16.91
C ARG A 6 -7.66 3.12 -15.96
N THR A 7 -7.79 2.34 -14.89
CA THR A 7 -8.89 2.45 -13.92
C THR A 7 -8.32 2.35 -12.51
N MET A 8 -8.75 3.28 -11.64
CA MET A 8 -8.38 3.30 -10.24
C MET A 8 -9.65 3.35 -9.39
N SER A 9 -9.84 2.37 -8.51
CA SER A 9 -10.86 2.40 -7.46
C SER A 9 -10.32 3.15 -6.24
N THR A 10 -11.16 3.89 -5.53
CA THR A 10 -10.76 4.73 -4.39
C THR A 10 -11.71 4.55 -3.21
N GLN A 11 -11.23 4.82 -2.00
CA GLN A 11 -12.01 4.69 -0.75
C GLN A 11 -12.69 6.00 -0.31
N HIS A 12 -13.17 6.79 -1.28
CA HIS A 12 -13.95 7.99 -0.99
C HIS A 12 -15.29 7.59 -0.35
N PRO A 13 -15.73 8.29 0.71
CA PRO A 13 -16.99 7.97 1.40
C PRO A 13 -18.19 8.65 0.73
N ASP A 14 -18.33 8.50 -0.59
CA ASP A 14 -19.38 9.12 -1.41
C ASP A 14 -20.54 8.17 -1.74
N ASN A 15 -20.55 6.95 -1.19
CA ASN A 15 -21.63 6.00 -1.37
C ASN A 15 -22.92 6.42 -0.62
N ALA A 16 -24.05 6.41 -1.33
CA ALA A 16 -25.36 6.72 -0.74
C ALA A 16 -25.97 5.56 0.04
N THR A 17 -25.61 4.32 -0.30
CA THR A 17 -26.15 3.10 0.29
C THR A 17 -25.04 2.16 0.75
N VAL A 18 -25.35 1.31 1.73
CA VAL A 18 -24.43 0.26 2.20
C VAL A 18 -24.13 -0.71 1.05
N PRO A 19 -22.85 -0.95 0.71
CA PRO A 19 -22.48 -1.94 -0.29
C PRO A 19 -22.88 -3.35 0.14
N PHE A 20 -23.22 -4.21 -0.82
CA PHE A 20 -23.72 -5.57 -0.54
C PHE A 20 -22.74 -6.48 0.23
N PHE A 21 -21.45 -6.12 0.27
CA PHE A 21 -20.39 -6.87 0.96
C PHE A 21 -20.04 -6.31 2.35
N SER A 22 -20.72 -5.25 2.81
CA SER A 22 -20.55 -4.66 4.13
C SER A 22 -21.86 -4.62 4.91
N ASN A 23 -21.76 -4.57 6.24
CA ASN A 23 -22.90 -4.36 7.15
C ASN A 23 -23.03 -2.91 7.60
N SER A 24 -22.12 -2.01 7.16
CA SER A 24 -22.03 -0.62 7.60
C SER A 24 -21.85 0.31 6.39
N ILE A 25 -22.31 1.55 6.51
CA ILE A 25 -22.06 2.58 5.49
C ILE A 25 -20.60 3.01 5.48
N VAL A 26 -19.94 2.93 6.65
CA VAL A 26 -18.51 3.20 6.81
C VAL A 26 -17.78 1.88 6.64
N LEU A 27 -17.00 1.79 5.56
CA LEU A 27 -16.12 0.65 5.29
C LEU A 27 -14.82 0.79 6.09
N GLN A 28 -14.47 -0.24 6.85
CA GLN A 28 -13.24 -0.30 7.64
C GLN A 28 -12.73 -1.74 7.72
N GLY A 29 -11.41 -1.91 7.79
CA GLY A 29 -10.76 -3.18 8.08
C GLY A 29 -11.05 -4.24 7.01
N GLU A 30 -11.66 -5.36 7.40
CA GLU A 30 -11.93 -6.48 6.48
C GLU A 30 -12.87 -6.11 5.32
N ASP A 31 -13.75 -5.12 5.51
CA ASP A 31 -14.65 -4.68 4.44
C ASP A 31 -13.89 -3.96 3.31
N GLU A 32 -12.80 -3.25 3.63
CA GLU A 32 -11.94 -2.61 2.64
C GLU A 32 -11.12 -3.64 1.85
N ILE A 33 -10.68 -4.72 2.51
CA ILE A 33 -9.99 -5.85 1.85
C ILE A 33 -10.94 -6.55 0.87
N LYS A 34 -12.19 -6.79 1.27
CA LYS A 34 -13.23 -7.34 0.38
C LYS A 34 -13.53 -6.41 -0.78
N GLU A 35 -13.64 -5.10 -0.53
CA GLU A 35 -13.87 -4.10 -1.57
C GLU A 35 -12.75 -4.11 -2.62
N ALA A 36 -11.49 -4.08 -2.17
CA ALA A 36 -10.33 -4.12 -3.07
C ALA A 36 -10.33 -5.42 -3.91
N TYR A 37 -10.60 -6.56 -3.27
CA TYR A 37 -10.74 -7.82 -4.00
C TYR A 37 -11.89 -7.79 -5.01
N TYR A 38 -13.05 -7.24 -4.63
CA TYR A 38 -14.21 -7.10 -5.51
C TYR A 38 -13.90 -6.22 -6.74
N ALA A 39 -13.22 -5.09 -6.52
CA ALA A 39 -12.78 -4.20 -7.59
C ALA A 39 -11.88 -4.91 -8.60
N PHE A 40 -10.90 -5.69 -8.12
CA PHE A 40 -10.02 -6.44 -9.02
C PHE A 40 -10.72 -7.61 -9.73
N SER A 41 -11.50 -8.40 -8.99
CA SER A 41 -11.99 -9.69 -9.48
C SER A 41 -13.28 -9.62 -10.30
N TYR A 42 -14.18 -8.69 -9.95
CA TYR A 42 -15.50 -8.58 -10.62
C TYR A 42 -15.62 -7.34 -11.50
N LEU A 43 -15.01 -6.21 -11.10
CA LEU A 43 -15.09 -4.98 -11.87
C LEU A 43 -13.95 -4.85 -12.89
N GLY A 44 -12.88 -5.64 -12.76
CA GLY A 44 -11.73 -5.60 -13.64
C GLY A 44 -10.93 -4.31 -13.54
N VAL A 45 -10.95 -3.67 -12.36
CA VAL A 45 -10.17 -2.48 -12.07
C VAL A 45 -8.68 -2.82 -12.11
N ASP A 46 -7.86 -1.91 -12.63
CA ASP A 46 -6.42 -2.11 -12.75
C ASP A 46 -5.67 -1.72 -11.46
N GLU A 47 -6.18 -0.74 -10.72
CA GLU A 47 -5.51 -0.15 -9.56
C GLU A 47 -6.47 0.19 -8.42
N VAL A 48 -6.03 0.03 -7.18
CA VAL A 48 -6.76 0.49 -5.99
C VAL A 48 -5.91 1.52 -5.24
N MET A 49 -6.48 2.70 -5.02
CA MET A 49 -5.94 3.67 -4.07
C MET A 49 -6.31 3.24 -2.66
N TRP A 50 -5.30 3.09 -1.81
CA TRP A 50 -5.47 2.78 -0.40
C TRP A 50 -5.27 4.03 0.43
N ASP A 51 -6.35 4.57 1.01
CA ASP A 51 -6.37 5.85 1.70
C ASP A 51 -5.94 5.69 3.15
N VAL A 52 -4.76 6.21 3.48
CA VAL A 52 -4.23 6.25 4.85
C VAL A 52 -4.40 7.65 5.45
N GLU A 53 -4.70 8.68 4.64
CA GLU A 53 -4.92 10.04 5.13
C GLU A 53 -6.27 10.13 5.86
N GLY A 54 -6.26 10.62 7.11
CA GLY A 54 -7.49 10.90 7.86
C GLY A 54 -8.31 9.67 8.25
N LYS A 55 -7.73 8.46 8.22
CA LYS A 55 -8.39 7.19 8.61
C LYS A 55 -7.43 6.23 9.33
N GLU A 56 -7.97 5.45 10.26
CA GLU A 56 -7.29 4.28 10.84
C GLU A 56 -7.41 3.10 9.88
N THR A 57 -6.57 3.10 8.84
CA THR A 57 -6.62 2.09 7.76
C THR A 57 -5.70 0.90 8.06
N ASP A 58 -6.03 -0.26 7.51
CA ASP A 58 -5.23 -1.47 7.69
C ASP A 58 -3.86 -1.37 6.99
N GLU A 59 -2.78 -1.47 7.75
CA GLU A 59 -1.41 -1.41 7.21
C GLU A 59 -0.94 -2.73 6.56
N PHE A 60 -1.71 -3.80 6.65
CA PHE A 60 -1.36 -5.14 6.16
C PHE A 60 -2.15 -5.54 4.90
N VAL A 61 -2.59 -4.56 4.11
CA VAL A 61 -3.40 -4.76 2.89
C VAL A 61 -2.84 -5.84 1.96
N ILE A 62 -1.53 -5.82 1.65
CA ILE A 62 -0.90 -6.83 0.78
C ILE A 62 -0.99 -8.22 1.39
N ARG A 63 -0.66 -8.34 2.68
CA ARG A 63 -0.68 -9.61 3.40
C ARG A 63 -2.08 -10.20 3.45
N LYS A 64 -3.10 -9.39 3.74
CA LYS A 64 -4.50 -9.85 3.82
C LYS A 64 -5.02 -10.28 2.45
N LEU A 65 -4.83 -9.45 1.42
CA LEU A 65 -5.27 -9.77 0.05
C LEU A 65 -4.71 -11.11 -0.45
N ILE A 66 -3.40 -11.36 -0.29
CA ILE A 66 -2.80 -12.60 -0.76
C ILE A 66 -3.12 -13.80 0.14
N SER A 67 -3.37 -13.58 1.44
CA SER A 67 -3.73 -14.66 2.37
C SER A 67 -5.18 -15.11 2.15
N ASP A 68 -6.09 -14.16 1.98
CA ASP A 68 -7.52 -14.43 1.87
C ASP A 68 -7.93 -14.83 0.45
N TYR A 69 -7.26 -14.27 -0.58
CA TYR A 69 -7.61 -14.47 -1.99
C TYR A 69 -6.42 -14.95 -2.84
N GLY A 70 -5.51 -15.72 -2.25
CA GLY A 70 -4.25 -16.10 -2.87
C GLY A 70 -4.37 -16.77 -4.24
N ASP A 71 -5.40 -17.59 -4.49
CA ASP A 71 -5.58 -18.23 -5.80
C ASP A 71 -5.89 -17.26 -6.94
N PHE A 72 -6.51 -16.13 -6.64
CA PHE A 72 -6.71 -15.05 -7.59
C PHE A 72 -5.39 -14.30 -7.82
N PHE A 73 -4.70 -13.90 -6.75
CA PHE A 73 -3.49 -13.08 -6.85
C PHE A 73 -2.28 -13.85 -7.39
N LYS A 74 -2.24 -15.18 -7.29
CA LYS A 74 -1.29 -16.01 -8.06
C LYS A 74 -1.43 -15.86 -9.57
N LYS A 75 -2.63 -15.54 -10.07
CA LYS A 75 -2.94 -15.33 -11.51
C LYS A 75 -2.91 -13.86 -11.90
N LYS A 76 -3.14 -12.97 -10.94
CA LYS A 76 -3.16 -11.51 -11.09
C LYS A 76 -2.20 -10.91 -10.08
N VAL A 77 -0.94 -10.82 -10.45
CA VAL A 77 0.14 -10.46 -9.53
C VAL A 77 0.05 -8.97 -9.17
N ILE A 78 -0.06 -8.68 -7.87
CA ILE A 78 -0.03 -7.30 -7.36
C ILE A 78 1.37 -6.71 -7.61
N GLY A 79 1.43 -5.54 -8.24
CA GLY A 79 2.67 -4.89 -8.69
C GLY A 79 3.09 -5.21 -10.12
N LYS A 80 2.39 -6.14 -10.81
CA LYS A 80 2.65 -6.48 -12.22
C LYS A 80 1.40 -6.40 -13.10
N ASP A 81 0.32 -7.07 -12.68
CA ASP A 81 -0.93 -7.15 -13.42
C ASP A 81 -1.98 -6.15 -12.91
N VAL A 82 -1.99 -5.95 -11.60
CA VAL A 82 -2.86 -5.02 -10.85
C VAL A 82 -2.03 -4.27 -9.82
N PHE A 83 -2.51 -3.10 -9.40
CA PHE A 83 -1.70 -2.15 -8.63
C PHE A 83 -2.41 -1.69 -7.36
N ILE A 84 -1.62 -1.45 -6.31
CA ILE A 84 -2.10 -0.82 -5.08
C ILE A 84 -1.19 0.37 -4.80
N THR A 85 -1.81 1.54 -4.64
CA THR A 85 -1.12 2.80 -4.44
C THR A 85 -1.59 3.46 -3.16
N LEU A 86 -0.67 3.68 -2.23
CA LEU A 86 -1.00 4.27 -0.93
C LEU A 86 -1.17 5.78 -1.09
N ARG A 87 -2.31 6.32 -0.66
CA ARG A 87 -2.47 7.76 -0.44
C ARG A 87 -2.03 8.08 0.98
N VAL A 88 -0.91 8.79 1.10
CA VAL A 88 -0.24 9.08 2.37
C VAL A 88 -0.66 10.45 2.91
N PRO A 89 -0.63 10.68 4.23
CA PRO A 89 -0.94 12.00 4.78
C PRO A 89 0.14 13.03 4.43
N ASN A 90 -0.28 14.29 4.22
CA ASN A 90 0.66 15.39 4.00
C ASN A 90 1.04 16.06 5.34
N PRO A 91 2.30 15.97 5.80
CA PRO A 91 2.70 16.42 7.14
C PRO A 91 2.68 17.95 7.29
N ASN A 92 2.58 18.71 6.21
CA ASN A 92 2.44 20.16 6.28
C ASN A 92 1.02 20.60 6.65
N TYR A 93 0.01 19.77 6.35
CA TYR A 93 -1.40 20.04 6.62
C TYR A 93 -1.89 19.21 7.81
N GLU A 94 -1.61 17.91 7.81
CA GLU A 94 -1.99 16.99 8.89
C GLU A 94 -0.88 16.86 9.93
N LYS A 95 -0.72 17.89 10.76
CA LYS A 95 0.38 17.96 11.76
C LYS A 95 0.34 16.82 12.79
N ALA A 96 -0.85 16.29 13.08
CA ALA A 96 -1.02 15.16 14.00
C ALA A 96 -0.60 13.81 13.37
N GLU A 97 -0.62 13.72 12.04
CA GLU A 97 -0.39 12.47 11.28
C GLU A 97 1.03 12.37 10.70
N GLY A 98 1.95 13.24 11.13
CA GLY A 98 3.34 13.20 10.64
C GLY A 98 4.06 11.88 10.91
N LYS A 99 3.70 11.18 11.99
CA LYS A 99 4.21 9.82 12.29
C LYS A 99 3.53 8.75 11.44
N LEU A 100 2.24 8.92 11.15
CA LEU A 100 1.49 8.03 10.27
C LEU A 100 2.09 7.99 8.86
N LEU A 101 2.57 9.12 8.32
CA LEU A 101 3.35 9.13 7.08
C LEU A 101 4.56 8.19 7.16
N ILE A 102 5.32 8.26 8.25
CA ILE A 102 6.53 7.45 8.44
C ILE A 102 6.15 5.97 8.51
N GLU A 103 5.18 5.62 9.34
CA GLU A 103 4.65 4.26 9.48
C GLU A 103 4.18 3.70 8.14
N THR A 104 3.45 4.51 7.36
CA THR A 104 2.97 4.14 6.02
C THR A 104 4.13 3.87 5.07
N LEU A 105 5.15 4.73 5.05
CA LEU A 105 6.34 4.52 4.21
C LEU A 105 7.13 3.27 4.64
N GLU A 106 7.21 2.99 5.94
CA GLU A 106 7.85 1.79 6.48
C GLU A 106 7.04 0.50 6.22
N SER A 107 5.75 0.61 5.93
CA SER A 107 4.93 -0.54 5.52
C SER A 107 5.29 -1.07 4.12
N ILE A 108 5.93 -0.26 3.27
CA ILE A 108 6.23 -0.61 1.87
C ILE A 108 7.27 -1.75 1.79
N PRO A 109 8.46 -1.68 2.44
CA PRO A 109 9.40 -2.80 2.48
C PRO A 109 8.79 -4.07 3.09
N ARG A 110 8.02 -3.95 4.18
CA ARG A 110 7.31 -5.08 4.79
C ARG A 110 6.34 -5.76 3.80
N SER A 111 5.64 -4.95 3.01
CA SER A 111 4.76 -5.43 1.96
C SER A 111 5.54 -6.14 0.85
N TYR A 112 6.71 -5.61 0.49
CA TYR A 112 7.63 -6.26 -0.45
C TYR A 112 8.05 -7.64 0.06
N ASP A 113 8.53 -7.78 1.30
CA ASP A 113 8.94 -9.08 1.86
C ASP A 113 7.81 -10.10 1.85
N THR A 114 6.61 -9.65 2.19
CA THR A 114 5.40 -10.49 2.17
C THR A 114 5.11 -11.00 0.74
N ALA A 115 5.16 -10.11 -0.25
CA ALA A 115 4.96 -10.47 -1.65
C ALA A 115 6.10 -11.37 -2.16
N GLN A 116 7.33 -11.14 -1.73
CA GLN A 116 8.48 -11.97 -2.09
C GLN A 116 8.29 -13.42 -1.66
N VAL A 117 7.90 -13.64 -0.40
CA VAL A 117 7.64 -14.99 0.11
C VAL A 117 6.49 -15.65 -0.66
N PHE A 118 5.43 -14.90 -0.96
CA PHE A 118 4.24 -15.44 -1.62
C PHE A 118 4.46 -15.78 -3.11
N TYR A 119 5.11 -14.89 -3.86
CA TYR A 119 5.34 -15.06 -5.31
C TYR A 119 6.66 -15.77 -5.64
N SER A 120 7.60 -15.85 -4.69
CA SER A 120 8.96 -16.35 -4.91
C SER A 120 9.68 -15.65 -6.08
N ASP A 121 9.52 -14.33 -6.19
CA ASP A 121 10.01 -13.53 -7.32
C ASP A 121 10.47 -12.12 -6.90
N LEU A 122 11.79 -11.92 -6.88
CA LEU A 122 12.49 -10.67 -6.51
C LEU A 122 12.12 -9.47 -7.39
N SER A 123 11.48 -9.68 -8.53
CA SER A 123 11.05 -8.58 -9.41
C SER A 123 9.66 -8.01 -9.05
N VAL A 124 8.94 -8.62 -8.11
CA VAL A 124 7.60 -8.16 -7.69
C VAL A 124 7.72 -7.14 -6.57
N ALA A 125 7.47 -5.87 -6.90
CA ALA A 125 7.22 -4.83 -5.91
C ALA A 125 5.70 -4.55 -5.83
N PRO A 126 5.00 -5.01 -4.78
CA PRO A 126 3.55 -4.91 -4.71
C PRO A 126 3.06 -3.46 -4.57
N ILE A 127 3.90 -2.59 -4.02
CA ILE A 127 3.70 -1.15 -3.90
C ILE A 127 4.99 -0.48 -4.35
N PHE A 128 4.92 0.38 -5.36
CA PHE A 128 6.07 1.12 -5.88
C PHE A 128 5.80 2.62 -6.06
N GLU A 129 4.55 3.05 -5.86
CA GLU A 129 4.09 4.42 -5.97
C GLU A 129 3.28 4.81 -4.72
N VAL A 130 3.28 6.11 -4.41
CA VAL A 130 2.45 6.72 -3.38
C VAL A 130 1.82 8.00 -3.91
N ILE A 131 0.60 8.31 -3.48
CA ILE A 131 -0.10 9.56 -3.76
C ILE A 131 0.10 10.47 -2.55
N LEU A 132 0.73 11.63 -2.77
CA LEU A 132 0.85 12.69 -1.78
C LEU A 132 -0.15 13.82 -2.09
N PRO A 133 -1.20 14.02 -1.28
CA PRO A 133 -2.19 15.06 -1.47
C PRO A 133 -1.60 16.44 -1.18
N MET A 134 -2.17 17.48 -1.80
CA MET A 134 -1.78 18.89 -1.56
C MET A 134 -0.27 19.15 -1.66
N ALA A 135 0.41 18.42 -2.55
CA ALA A 135 1.86 18.43 -2.65
C ALA A 135 2.39 19.66 -3.38
N ASP A 136 3.52 20.16 -2.89
CA ASP A 136 4.43 21.00 -3.66
C ASP A 136 5.74 20.25 -3.93
N VAL A 137 6.60 20.82 -4.77
CA VAL A 137 7.89 20.20 -5.13
C VAL A 137 8.76 19.90 -3.91
N LYS A 138 8.70 20.75 -2.87
CA LYS A 138 9.52 20.59 -1.67
C LYS A 138 9.04 19.41 -0.84
N THR A 139 7.73 19.28 -0.65
CA THR A 139 7.11 18.22 0.14
C THR A 139 7.26 16.88 -0.57
N ALA A 140 7.04 16.83 -1.88
CA ALA A 140 7.28 15.63 -2.68
C ALA A 140 8.75 15.15 -2.56
N ASN A 141 9.71 16.05 -2.70
CA ASN A 141 11.12 15.73 -2.52
C ASN A 141 11.44 15.24 -1.09
N ARG A 142 10.85 15.87 -0.06
CA ARG A 142 11.04 15.44 1.33
C ARG A 142 10.57 14.01 1.56
N VAL A 143 9.38 13.65 1.07
CA VAL A 143 8.83 12.28 1.15
C VAL A 143 9.73 11.31 0.40
N TYR A 144 10.09 11.63 -0.84
CA TYR A 144 10.97 10.79 -1.67
C TYR A 144 12.35 10.54 -1.02
N TYR A 145 13.04 11.60 -0.60
CA TYR A 145 14.35 11.47 0.02
C TYR A 145 14.30 10.81 1.39
N TYR A 146 13.21 10.99 2.15
CA TYR A 146 13.02 10.26 3.40
C TYR A 146 12.86 8.75 3.13
N TYR A 147 11.98 8.36 2.21
CA TYR A 147 11.83 6.96 1.82
C TYR A 147 13.14 6.35 1.34
N LYS A 148 13.82 7.02 0.40
CA LYS A 148 15.07 6.52 -0.18
C LYS A 148 16.23 6.43 0.83
N ASN A 149 16.47 7.50 1.58
CA ASN A 149 17.69 7.61 2.39
C ASN A 149 17.50 7.07 3.82
N VAL A 150 16.27 7.06 4.33
CA VAL A 150 15.97 6.63 5.70
C VAL A 150 15.29 5.28 5.70
N VAL A 151 14.16 5.10 5.00
CA VAL A 151 13.41 3.83 5.05
C VAL A 151 14.20 2.72 4.38
N VAL A 152 14.48 2.85 3.08
CA VAL A 152 15.30 1.88 2.33
C VAL A 152 16.74 1.86 2.85
N GLY A 153 17.29 3.03 3.18
CA GLY A 153 18.65 3.15 3.71
C GLY A 153 18.96 2.35 4.98
N LYS A 154 17.94 1.88 5.73
CA LYS A 154 18.11 0.97 6.88
C LYS A 154 18.78 -0.35 6.50
N GLU A 155 18.59 -0.85 5.28
CA GLU A 155 19.20 -2.10 4.79
C GLU A 155 20.74 -2.08 4.81
N ASN A 156 21.32 -0.87 4.79
CA ASN A 156 22.75 -0.64 4.79
C ASN A 156 23.34 -0.50 6.21
N ARG A 157 22.50 -0.59 7.24
CA ARG A 157 22.94 -0.55 8.64
C ARG A 157 23.01 -1.97 9.17
N GLU A 158 24.09 -2.27 9.86
CA GLU A 158 24.21 -3.51 10.62
C GLU A 158 23.20 -3.45 11.78
N PHE A 159 22.32 -4.44 11.87
CA PHE A 159 21.67 -4.73 13.14
C PHE A 159 22.77 -5.15 14.11
N CYS A 160 22.71 -4.72 15.37
CA CYS A 160 23.73 -5.01 16.38
C CYS A 160 23.72 -6.50 16.79
N ASP A 161 23.89 -7.39 15.82
CA ASP A 161 23.97 -8.81 16.02
C ASP A 161 25.42 -9.23 16.20
N VAL A 162 25.60 -10.19 17.09
CA VAL A 162 26.88 -10.86 17.35
C VAL A 162 27.29 -11.75 16.16
N GLU A 163 26.36 -12.00 15.23
CA GLU A 163 26.55 -12.79 14.02
C GLU A 163 26.67 -11.90 12.79
N LYS A 164 27.81 -11.99 12.10
CA LYS A 164 28.05 -11.27 10.85
C LYS A 164 27.14 -11.81 9.75
N GLY A 165 26.24 -10.98 9.22
CA GLY A 165 25.57 -11.23 7.94
C GLY A 165 24.08 -10.95 7.87
N LEU A 166 23.41 -10.64 8.98
CA LEU A 166 22.01 -10.21 8.92
C LEU A 166 21.95 -8.76 8.42
N LYS A 167 21.43 -8.56 7.21
CA LYS A 167 20.98 -7.26 6.72
C LYS A 167 19.48 -7.18 6.95
N LEU A 168 19.03 -6.09 7.57
CA LEU A 168 17.61 -5.78 7.81
C LEU A 168 16.89 -5.41 6.51
#